data_AF-A0A8J7XUL8-F1
#
_entry.id   AF-A0A8J7XUL8-F1
#
_cell.length_a   1.000
_cell.length_b   1.000
_cell.length_c   1.000
_cell.angle_alpha   90.00
_cell.angle_beta   90.00
_cell.angle_gamma   90.00
#
_symmetry.space_group_name_H-M   'P 1'
#
loop_
_entity.id
_entity.type
_entity.pdbx_description
1 polymer ?
#
loop_
_entity_poly.entity_id
_entity_poly.type
_entity_poly.pdbx_seq_one_letter_code
_entity_poly.pdbx_strand_id
1 'polypeptide(L)'
;MIAELSVIMHKGTMKLSTIMIVCVIFLVGVRLCAVPAGSSGEFQITTNPRSQDDPAIYGDIVVWSDKRNGNWDIYGHNLVTREEFPVTTNPYSQGCPAIYGDIVVWQDKRHGNWDI
;
A
#
# COMPACT_ATOMS: atom_id res chain seq x y z
N MET A 1 29.21 14.41 14.81
CA MET A 1 30.04 13.48 14.01
C MET A 1 30.34 14.05 12.62
N ILE A 2 30.77 15.33 12.50
CA ILE A 2 31.13 15.95 11.21
C ILE A 2 32.33 16.92 11.30
N ALA A 3 33.01 17.02 12.45
CA ALA A 3 34.14 17.93 12.63
C ALA A 3 35.52 17.31 12.34
N GLU A 4 35.61 15.98 12.23
CA GLU A 4 36.91 15.30 12.15
C GLU A 4 37.47 15.16 10.73
N LEU A 5 36.62 15.18 9.69
CA LEU A 5 37.08 15.03 8.30
C LEU A 5 37.89 16.24 7.79
N SER A 6 37.65 17.45 8.32
CA SER A 6 38.34 18.66 7.84
C SER A 6 39.81 18.73 8.27
N VAL A 7 40.19 18.04 9.35
CA VAL A 7 41.56 18.03 9.89
C VAL A 7 42.50 17.14 9.07
N ILE A 8 41.97 16.08 8.43
CA ILE A 8 42.77 15.05 7.75
C ILE A 8 43.29 15.54 6.38
N MET A 9 42.60 16.48 5.73
CA MET A 9 42.94 16.93 4.38
C MET A 9 44.09 17.97 4.31
N HIS A 10 44.49 18.57 5.43
CA HIS A 10 45.46 19.69 5.43
C HIS A 10 46.92 19.28 5.70
N LYS A 11 47.20 18.02 6.09
CA LYS A 11 48.58 17.55 6.33
C LYS A 11 48.94 16.47 5.31
N GLY A 12 49.98 16.75 4.53
CA GLY A 12 50.35 16.06 3.30
C GLY A 12 50.46 14.53 3.35
N THR A 13 50.26 13.97 2.16
CA THR A 13 50.36 12.55 1.76
C THR A 13 49.39 11.59 2.45
N MET A 14 48.12 11.66 2.05
CA MET A 14 47.16 10.58 2.30
C MET A 14 47.72 9.26 1.74
N LYS A 15 47.81 8.23 2.59
CA LYS A 15 48.23 6.89 2.17
C LYS A 15 47.18 6.30 1.23
N LEU A 16 47.62 5.55 0.21
CA LEU A 16 46.73 4.90 -0.77
C LEU A 16 45.65 4.03 -0.10
N SER A 17 45.96 3.46 1.07
CA SER A 17 45.02 2.71 1.92
C SER A 17 43.86 3.58 2.43
N THR A 18 44.11 4.83 2.81
CA THR A 18 43.08 5.74 3.34
C THR A 18 42.16 6.23 2.22
N ILE A 19 42.70 6.51 1.03
CA ILE A 19 41.91 6.86 -0.16
C ILE A 19 41.03 5.68 -0.58
N MET A 20 41.59 4.46 -0.58
CA MET A 20 40.85 3.23 -0.87
C MET A 20 39.71 2.97 0.12
N ILE A 21 39.92 3.18 1.41
CA ILE A 21 38.87 2.99 2.44
C ILE A 21 37.73 4.01 2.26
N VAL A 22 38.04 5.28 1.99
CA VAL A 22 37.01 6.31 1.71
C VAL A 22 36.25 5.99 0.42
N CYS A 23 36.94 5.52 -0.63
CA CYS A 23 36.30 5.08 -1.87
C CYS A 23 35.40 3.85 -1.65
N VAL A 24 35.82 2.86 -0.85
CA VAL A 24 34.99 1.68 -0.53
C VAL A 24 33.75 2.10 0.26
N ILE A 25 33.86 3.05 1.19
CA ILE A 25 32.70 3.58 1.92
C ILE A 25 31.72 4.30 0.97
N PHE A 26 32.21 5.06 -0.01
CA PHE A 26 31.36 5.68 -1.04
C PHE A 26 30.78 4.65 -2.04
N LEU A 27 31.52 3.59 -2.37
CA LEU A 27 31.10 2.54 -3.31
C LEU A 27 30.15 1.50 -2.69
N VAL A 28 30.20 1.30 -1.37
CA VAL A 28 29.38 0.30 -0.64
C VAL A 28 28.26 0.96 0.19
N GLY A 29 28.26 2.29 0.35
CA GLY A 29 27.45 3.00 1.36
C GLY A 29 26.21 3.76 0.88
N VAL A 30 25.96 3.92 -0.41
CA VAL A 30 24.63 4.36 -0.88
C VAL A 30 23.86 3.11 -1.24
N ARG A 31 23.19 2.53 -0.24
CA ARG A 31 22.04 1.65 -0.51
C ARG A 31 20.97 2.57 -1.10
N LEU A 32 21.04 2.77 -2.41
CA LEU A 32 19.84 3.06 -3.18
C LEU A 32 18.94 1.86 -2.88
N CYS A 33 17.99 2.03 -1.96
CA CYS A 33 16.82 1.19 -1.99
C CYS A 33 16.20 1.54 -3.34
N ALA A 34 16.51 0.77 -4.38
CA ALA A 34 15.75 0.80 -5.59
C ALA A 34 14.34 0.45 -5.13
N VAL A 35 13.48 1.46 -4.96
CA VAL A 35 12.05 1.23 -4.91
C VAL A 35 11.79 0.52 -6.23
N PRO A 36 11.43 -0.78 -6.23
CA PRO A 36 11.18 -1.47 -7.47
C PRO A 36 10.14 -0.63 -8.21
N ALA A 37 10.50 -0.15 -9.41
CA ALA A 37 9.54 0.49 -10.29
C ALA A 37 8.41 -0.53 -10.43
N GLY A 38 7.23 -0.19 -9.92
CA GLY A 38 6.09 -1.09 -9.89
C GLY A 38 5.92 -1.67 -11.28
N SER A 39 6.01 -3.00 -11.40
CA SER A 39 5.69 -3.66 -12.67
C SER A 39 4.32 -3.15 -13.07
N SER A 40 4.20 -2.56 -14.26
CA SER A 40 2.93 -2.20 -14.86
C SER A 40 2.17 -3.47 -15.26
N GLY A 41 1.86 -4.29 -14.26
CA GLY A 41 1.15 -5.55 -14.37
C GLY A 41 -0.18 -5.39 -13.67
N GLU A 42 -1.24 -5.77 -14.38
CA GLU A 42 -2.55 -5.94 -13.77
C GLU A 42 -2.51 -7.16 -12.83
N PHE A 43 -3.26 -7.08 -11.74
CA PHE A 43 -3.47 -8.22 -10.86
C PHE A 43 -4.92 -8.25 -10.40
N GLN A 44 -5.40 -9.45 -10.10
CA GLN A 44 -6.76 -9.68 -9.63
C GLN A 44 -6.86 -9.40 -8.12
N ILE A 45 -7.85 -8.59 -7.71
CA ILE A 45 -8.07 -8.24 -6.29
C ILE A 45 -8.64 -9.42 -5.49
N THR A 46 -9.66 -10.09 -6.04
CA THR A 46 -10.34 -11.21 -5.39
C THR A 46 -10.59 -12.34 -6.37
N THR A 47 -10.47 -13.58 -5.89
CA THR A 47 -10.74 -14.80 -6.67
C THR A 47 -12.15 -15.35 -6.42
N ASN A 48 -12.98 -14.64 -5.65
CA ASN A 48 -14.33 -15.10 -5.36
C ASN A 48 -15.18 -15.16 -6.64
N PRO A 49 -15.84 -16.30 -6.94
CA PRO A 49 -16.53 -16.48 -8.21
C PRO A 49 -17.90 -15.82 -8.29
N ARG A 50 -18.38 -15.16 -7.22
CA ARG A 50 -19.64 -14.40 -7.25
C ARG A 50 -19.43 -13.03 -7.87
N SER A 51 -20.51 -12.27 -7.99
CA SER A 51 -20.47 -10.91 -8.55
C SER A 51 -19.74 -9.96 -7.60
N GLN A 52 -18.88 -9.12 -8.17
CA GLN A 52 -18.30 -7.95 -7.53
C GLN A 52 -18.64 -6.71 -8.35
N ASP A 53 -19.24 -5.71 -7.71
CA ASP A 53 -19.72 -4.49 -8.35
C ASP A 53 -19.27 -3.25 -7.54
N ASP A 54 -19.45 -2.06 -8.12
CA ASP A 54 -19.25 -0.76 -7.45
C ASP A 54 -17.91 -0.58 -6.73
N PRO A 55 -16.75 -0.79 -7.39
CA PRO A 55 -15.47 -0.56 -6.73
C PRO A 55 -15.21 0.93 -6.49
N ALA A 56 -14.66 1.26 -5.32
CA ALA A 56 -14.13 2.57 -4.97
C ALA A 56 -12.72 2.42 -4.36
N ILE A 57 -11.89 3.44 -4.48
CA ILE A 57 -10.50 3.40 -4.01
C ILE A 57 -10.10 4.73 -3.36
N TYR A 58 -9.37 4.63 -2.24
CA TYR A 58 -8.64 5.76 -1.66
C TYR A 58 -7.31 5.27 -1.09
N GLY A 59 -6.21 5.92 -1.50
CA GLY A 59 -4.86 5.47 -1.14
C GLY A 59 -4.63 4.04 -1.59
N ASP A 60 -4.28 3.17 -0.63
CA ASP A 60 -4.00 1.76 -0.86
C ASP A 60 -5.20 0.85 -0.58
N ILE A 61 -6.39 1.39 -0.33
CA ILE A 61 -7.58 0.58 0.00
C ILE A 61 -8.58 0.65 -1.15
N VAL A 62 -8.91 -0.54 -1.68
CA VAL A 62 -10.04 -0.74 -2.60
C VAL A 62 -11.20 -1.32 -1.81
N VAL A 63 -12.41 -0.81 -1.99
CA VAL A 63 -13.65 -1.36 -1.45
C VAL A 63 -14.63 -1.66 -2.58
N TRP A 64 -15.48 -2.68 -2.43
CA TRP A 64 -16.46 -3.07 -3.45
C TRP A 64 -17.67 -3.79 -2.85
N SER A 65 -18.77 -3.83 -3.60
CA SER A 65 -19.94 -4.65 -3.31
C SER A 65 -19.66 -6.10 -3.72
N ASP A 66 -19.82 -7.07 -2.83
CA ASP A 66 -19.50 -8.48 -3.05
C ASP A 66 -20.69 -9.39 -2.74
N LYS A 67 -21.05 -10.30 -3.66
CA LYS A 67 -22.21 -11.19 -3.51
C LYS A 67 -21.88 -12.59 -2.98
N ARG A 68 -20.68 -12.79 -2.40
CA ARG A 68 -20.19 -14.12 -1.97
C ARG A 68 -21.06 -14.82 -0.94
N ASN A 69 -21.76 -14.08 -0.09
CA ASN A 69 -22.55 -14.63 1.01
C ASN A 69 -24.05 -14.78 0.68
N GLY A 70 -24.44 -14.59 -0.59
CA GLY A 70 -25.83 -14.75 -1.06
C GLY A 70 -26.65 -13.46 -1.03
N ASN A 71 -26.23 -12.49 -0.22
CA ASN A 71 -26.59 -11.07 -0.25
C ASN A 71 -25.39 -10.24 -0.74
N TRP A 72 -25.61 -8.94 -0.95
CA TRP A 72 -24.53 -7.99 -1.20
C TRP A 72 -23.94 -7.53 0.13
N ASP A 73 -22.62 -7.60 0.24
CA ASP A 73 -21.81 -7.17 1.38
C ASP A 73 -20.75 -6.19 0.90
N ILE A 74 -20.10 -5.46 1.81
CA ILE A 74 -18.96 -4.60 1.45
C ILE A 74 -17.67 -5.28 1.88
N TYR A 75 -16.78 -5.50 0.92
CA TYR A 75 -15.43 -6.00 1.13
C TYR A 75 -14.40 -4.93 0.79
N GLY A 76 -13.22 -5.08 1.37
CA GLY A 76 -12.06 -4.23 1.14
C GLY A 76 -10.80 -5.05 0.88
N HIS A 77 -9.82 -4.45 0.21
CA HIS A 77 -8.51 -5.01 -0.04
C HIS A 77 -7.45 -3.94 0.14
N ASN A 78 -6.44 -4.24 0.94
CA ASN A 78 -5.26 -3.40 1.09
C ASN A 78 -4.22 -3.79 0.05
N LEU A 79 -3.90 -2.87 -0.86
CA LEU A 79 -2.98 -3.08 -1.99
C LEU A 79 -1.51 -3.23 -1.55
N VAL A 80 -1.16 -2.74 -0.37
CA VAL A 80 0.19 -2.85 0.22
C VAL A 80 0.35 -4.19 0.94
N THR A 81 -0.57 -4.54 1.85
CA THR A 81 -0.48 -5.80 2.61
C THR A 81 -0.99 -7.01 1.82
N ARG A 82 -1.74 -6.77 0.74
CA ARG A 82 -2.45 -7.78 -0.08
C ARG A 82 -3.51 -8.56 0.70
N GLU A 83 -4.02 -7.94 1.76
CA GLU A 83 -5.04 -8.54 2.62
C GLU A 83 -6.42 -8.07 2.19
N GLU A 84 -7.31 -9.03 1.97
CA GLU A 84 -8.74 -8.80 1.82
C GLU A 84 -9.42 -8.88 3.18
N PHE A 85 -10.39 -7.99 3.43
CA PHE A 85 -11.14 -7.95 4.68
C PHE A 85 -12.61 -7.58 4.42
N PRO A 86 -13.56 -8.11 5.22
CA PRO A 86 -14.94 -7.63 5.20
C PRO A 86 -15.03 -6.25 5.86
N VAL A 87 -15.73 -5.31 5.23
CA VAL A 87 -16.16 -4.05 5.89
C VAL A 87 -17.47 -4.29 6.65
N THR A 88 -18.43 -5.00 6.03
CA THR A 88 -19.66 -5.47 6.66
C THR A 88 -20.18 -6.72 5.96
N THR A 89 -20.72 -7.66 6.74
CA THR A 89 -21.37 -8.89 6.27
C THR A 89 -22.74 -9.05 6.93
N ASN A 90 -23.52 -7.96 6.96
CA ASN A 90 -24.81 -7.98 7.63
C ASN A 90 -25.80 -8.84 6.80
N PRO A 91 -26.76 -9.56 7.41
CA PRO A 91 -27.66 -10.45 6.68
C PRO A 91 -28.49 -9.82 5.55
N TYR A 92 -28.62 -8.49 5.52
CA TYR A 92 -29.31 -7.75 4.45
C TYR A 92 -28.32 -7.28 3.38
N SER A 93 -28.80 -6.63 2.31
CA SER A 93 -27.89 -6.10 1.29
C SER A 93 -27.23 -4.79 1.73
N GLN A 94 -25.92 -4.69 1.52
CA GLN A 94 -25.15 -3.45 1.51
C GLN A 94 -24.52 -3.26 0.12
N GLY A 95 -24.46 -2.03 -0.39
CA GLY A 95 -23.93 -1.78 -1.73
C GLY A 95 -23.47 -0.34 -1.93
N CYS A 96 -23.00 -0.03 -3.14
CA CYS A 96 -22.54 1.31 -3.53
C CYS A 96 -21.54 1.93 -2.54
N PRO A 97 -20.44 1.24 -2.16
CA PRO A 97 -19.51 1.78 -1.20
C PRO A 97 -18.75 3.00 -1.75
N ALA A 98 -18.39 3.90 -0.85
CA ALA A 98 -17.44 4.98 -1.12
C ALA A 98 -16.44 5.07 0.03
N ILE A 99 -15.23 5.54 -0.26
CA ILE A 99 -14.12 5.61 0.69
C ILE A 99 -13.39 6.95 0.60
N TYR A 100 -13.04 7.51 1.75
CA TYR A 100 -12.14 8.66 1.88
C TYR A 100 -11.38 8.62 3.20
N GLY A 101 -10.05 8.68 3.15
CA GLY A 101 -9.22 8.44 4.33
C GLY A 101 -9.49 7.04 4.88
N ASP A 102 -9.78 6.98 6.17
CA ASP A 102 -10.09 5.74 6.88
C ASP A 102 -11.61 5.47 7.00
N ILE A 103 -12.43 6.25 6.29
CA ILE A 103 -13.89 6.18 6.39
C ILE A 103 -14.45 5.50 5.15
N VAL A 104 -15.20 4.42 5.36
CA VAL A 104 -16.02 3.76 4.33
C VAL A 104 -17.48 4.04 4.64
N VAL A 105 -18.25 4.47 3.64
CA VAL A 105 -19.71 4.64 3.70
C VAL A 105 -20.35 3.76 2.63
N TRP A 106 -21.58 3.31 2.85
CA TRP A 106 -22.29 2.40 1.94
C TRP A 106 -23.79 2.57 2.08
N GLN A 107 -24.56 2.06 1.11
CA GLN A 107 -26.00 1.92 1.24
C GLN A 107 -26.36 0.62 1.96
N ASP A 108 -27.34 0.64 2.86
CA ASP A 108 -27.80 -0.46 3.69
C ASP A 108 -29.32 -0.66 3.51
N LYS A 109 -29.73 -1.92 3.29
CA LYS A 109 -31.13 -2.30 3.03
C LYS A 109 -31.84 -2.99 4.20
N ARG A 110 -31.29 -2.97 5.42
CA ARG A 110 -31.82 -3.71 6.58
C ARG A 110 -33.22 -3.27 7.02
N HIS A 111 -33.64 -2.07 6.66
CA HIS A 111 -34.97 -1.53 6.98
C HIS A 111 -35.98 -1.59 5.82
N GLY A 112 -35.64 -2.28 4.72
CA GLY A 112 -36.52 -2.48 3.57
C GLY A 112 -36.33 -1.46 2.43
N ASN A 113 -35.64 -0.37 2.69
CA ASN A 113 -35.21 0.66 1.75
C ASN A 113 -33.69 0.84 1.82
N TRP A 114 -33.09 1.38 0.76
CA TRP A 114 -31.67 1.71 0.73
C TRP A 114 -31.42 3.04 1.45
N ASP A 115 -30.69 2.98 2.56
CA ASP A 115 -30.29 4.12 3.38
C ASP A 115 -28.76 4.20 3.47
N ILE A 116 -28.19 5.35 3.81
CA ILE A 116 -26.74 5.49 4.11
C ILE A 116 -26.55 5.49 5.63
#